data_AF-A0A346XWP3-F1
#
_entry.id   AF-A0A346XWP3-F1
#
_cell.length_a   1.000
_cell.length_b   1.000
_cell.length_c   1.000
_cell.angle_alpha   90.00
_cell.angle_beta   90.00
_cell.angle_gamma   90.00
#
_symmetry.space_group_name_H-M   'P 1'
#
loop_
_entity.id
_entity.type
_entity.pdbx_description
1 polymer ?
#
loop_
_entity_poly.entity_id
_entity_poly.type
_entity_poly.pdbx_seq_one_letter_code
_entity_poly.pdbx_strand_id
1 'polypeptide(L)'
;MGVTGLRGLTVAGVATEAGVSRPTVYKHLGDSDAIAGALIAWEADRFFAAIRPLMETEEPLATRLTAALTFTADYARDNTVFQGLLQREPGATLPLLTTHAEPLIRRAMSRLLPFLVDLHATAADRADIMAEWAVRAGLSLALTPPLHDNAATRAVLQGIADSLVKGLTIAADGTGPP
;
A
#
# COMPACT_ATOMS: atom_id res chain seq x y z
N MET A 1 -15.14 12.90 -17.83
CA MET A 1 -14.85 11.98 -18.96
C MET A 1 -14.06 10.81 -18.40
N GLY A 2 -14.73 9.68 -18.16
CA GLY A 2 -14.11 8.48 -17.60
C GLY A 2 -13.32 7.76 -18.69
N VAL A 3 -12.07 7.43 -18.41
CA VAL A 3 -11.22 6.69 -19.35
C VAL A 3 -11.77 5.27 -19.44
N THR A 4 -12.37 4.96 -20.58
CA THR A 4 -13.02 3.69 -20.88
C THR A 4 -11.96 2.60 -21.06
N GLY A 5 -11.70 1.84 -20.00
CA GLY A 5 -11.32 0.43 -20.08
C GLY A 5 -9.82 0.13 -20.17
N LEU A 6 -9.31 -0.52 -19.11
CA LEU A 6 -8.06 -1.28 -19.11
C LEU A 6 -8.16 -2.51 -20.03
N ARG A 7 -8.39 -2.33 -21.34
CA ARG A 7 -8.20 -3.40 -22.35
C ARG A 7 -6.71 -3.63 -22.65
N GLY A 8 -5.83 -2.73 -22.21
CA GLY A 8 -4.43 -2.64 -22.62
C GLY A 8 -3.39 -3.05 -21.57
N LEU A 9 -3.51 -4.20 -20.91
CA LEU A 9 -2.45 -4.69 -20.01
C LEU A 9 -1.57 -5.79 -20.61
N THR A 10 -2.02 -6.43 -21.68
CA THR A 10 -1.14 -7.25 -22.52
C THR A 10 -0.34 -6.36 -23.46
N VAL A 11 0.85 -6.81 -23.85
CA VAL A 11 1.64 -6.15 -24.92
C VAL A 11 0.82 -5.90 -26.19
N ALA A 12 -0.07 -6.84 -26.55
CA ALA A 12 -0.96 -6.70 -27.69
C ALA A 12 -2.04 -5.62 -27.47
N GLY A 13 -2.60 -5.53 -26.27
CA GLY A 13 -3.56 -4.52 -25.90
C GLY A 13 -2.93 -3.12 -25.87
N VAL A 14 -1.73 -2.98 -25.28
CA VAL A 14 -0.96 -1.73 -25.29
C VAL A 14 -0.62 -1.30 -26.72
N ALA A 15 -0.16 -2.24 -27.55
CA ALA A 15 0.16 -1.96 -28.96
C ALA A 15 -1.07 -1.44 -29.74
N THR A 16 -2.22 -2.07 -29.51
CA THR A 16 -3.49 -1.68 -30.15
C THR A 16 -3.93 -0.28 -29.70
N GLU A 17 -3.92 -0.02 -28.39
CA GLU A 17 -4.35 1.27 -27.82
C GLU A 17 -3.41 2.42 -28.21
N ALA A 18 -2.10 2.17 -28.18
CA ALA A 18 -1.09 3.17 -28.53
C ALA A 18 -0.87 3.33 -30.05
N GLY A 19 -1.53 2.51 -30.88
CA GLY A 19 -1.37 2.55 -32.34
C GLY A 19 0.04 2.19 -32.83
N VAL A 20 0.76 1.34 -32.08
CA VAL A 20 2.15 0.93 -32.38
C VAL A 20 2.27 -0.58 -32.57
N SER A 21 3.41 -1.04 -33.09
CA SER A 21 3.67 -2.47 -33.25
C SER A 21 4.02 -3.15 -31.92
N ARG A 22 3.72 -4.45 -31.76
CA ARG A 22 4.16 -5.23 -30.58
C ARG A 22 5.68 -5.18 -30.36
N PRO A 23 6.55 -5.29 -31.39
CA PRO A 23 7.99 -5.08 -31.22
C PRO A 23 8.35 -3.71 -30.64
N THR A 24 7.63 -2.65 -31.02
CA THR A 24 7.82 -1.31 -30.43
C THR A 24 7.48 -1.32 -28.94
N VAL A 25 6.37 -1.95 -28.55
CA VAL A 25 6.00 -2.09 -27.14
C VAL A 25 7.05 -2.89 -26.36
N TYR A 26 7.46 -4.06 -26.84
CA TYR A 26 8.51 -4.87 -26.20
C TYR A 26 9.81 -4.09 -26.00
N LYS A 27 10.22 -3.31 -27.00
CA LYS A 27 11.43 -2.49 -26.94
C LYS A 27 11.38 -1.43 -25.85
N HIS A 28 10.21 -0.84 -25.58
CA HIS A 28 10.07 0.32 -24.69
C HIS A 28 9.50 -0.01 -23.31
N LEU A 29 8.63 -1.01 -23.21
CA LEU A 29 7.87 -1.35 -22.00
C LEU A 29 8.13 -2.78 -21.50
N GLY A 30 8.73 -3.64 -22.33
CA GLY A 30 8.97 -5.03 -21.98
C GLY A 30 7.77 -5.95 -22.21
N ASP A 31 7.73 -7.05 -21.45
CA ASP A 31 6.64 -8.01 -21.45
C ASP A 31 5.48 -7.58 -20.54
N SER A 32 4.44 -8.41 -20.45
CA SER A 32 3.27 -8.12 -19.61
C SER A 32 3.63 -7.96 -18.13
N ASP A 33 4.64 -8.66 -17.63
CA ASP A 33 5.09 -8.56 -16.24
C ASP A 33 5.79 -7.22 -15.98
N ALA A 34 6.65 -6.78 -16.90
CA ALA A 34 7.28 -5.46 -16.85
C ALA A 34 6.24 -4.33 -16.91
N ILE A 35 5.23 -4.46 -17.78
CA ILE A 35 4.11 -3.50 -17.89
C ILE A 35 3.30 -3.46 -16.58
N ALA A 36 2.92 -4.62 -16.03
CA ALA A 36 2.17 -4.71 -14.78
C ALA A 36 2.97 -4.11 -13.61
N GLY A 37 4.26 -4.40 -13.51
CA GLY A 37 5.15 -3.84 -12.49
C GLY A 37 5.28 -2.33 -12.57
N ALA A 38 5.44 -1.77 -13.77
CA ALA A 38 5.48 -0.33 -13.97
C ALA A 38 4.15 0.33 -13.56
N LEU A 39 3.01 -0.29 -13.89
CA LEU A 39 1.70 0.25 -13.55
C LEU A 39 1.40 0.16 -12.04
N ILE A 40 1.77 -0.94 -11.38
CA ILE A 40 1.67 -1.07 -9.92
C ILE A 40 2.55 -0.02 -9.24
N ALA A 41 3.78 0.19 -9.71
CA ALA A 41 4.67 1.19 -9.14
C ALA A 41 4.11 2.61 -9.28
N TRP A 42 3.49 2.91 -10.43
CA TRP A 42 2.81 4.19 -10.68
C TRP A 42 1.58 4.36 -9.78
N GLU A 43 0.75 3.33 -9.63
CA GLU A 43 -0.43 3.41 -8.78
C GLU A 43 -0.07 3.48 -7.30
N ALA A 44 1.00 2.81 -6.88
CA ALA A 44 1.55 2.93 -5.54
C ALA A 44 2.00 4.37 -5.22
N ASP A 45 2.62 5.09 -6.18
CA ASP A 45 2.97 6.49 -5.98
C ASP A 45 1.75 7.39 -5.77
N ARG A 46 0.69 7.15 -6.55
CA ARG A 46 -0.58 7.87 -6.40
C ARG A 46 -1.22 7.59 -5.05
N PHE A 47 -1.24 6.34 -4.64
CA PHE A 47 -1.70 5.94 -3.31
C PHE A 47 -0.89 6.63 -2.20
N PHE A 48 0.44 6.61 -2.27
CA PHE A 48 1.29 7.26 -1.26
C PHE A 48 1.11 8.78 -1.22
N ALA A 49 0.84 9.41 -2.35
CA ALA A 49 0.49 10.84 -2.39
C ALA A 49 -0.88 11.11 -1.75
N ALA A 50 -1.86 10.23 -1.97
CA ALA A 50 -3.21 10.39 -1.47
C ALA A 50 -3.35 10.09 0.03
N ILE A 51 -2.58 9.14 0.58
CA ILE A 51 -2.62 8.78 2.00
C ILE A 51 -1.80 9.74 2.88
N ARG A 52 -0.79 10.39 2.31
CA ARG A 52 0.15 11.29 3.03
C ARG A 52 -0.54 12.35 3.90
N PRO A 53 -1.58 13.07 3.42
CA PRO A 53 -2.26 14.08 4.24
C PRO A 53 -2.86 13.52 5.54
N LEU A 54 -3.25 12.24 5.57
CA LEU A 54 -3.76 11.58 6.78
C LEU A 54 -2.66 11.38 7.83
N MET A 55 -1.41 11.26 7.39
CA MET A 55 -0.24 11.09 8.26
C MET A 55 0.36 12.43 8.71
N GLU A 56 0.12 13.51 7.97
CA GLU A 56 0.64 14.86 8.25
C GLU A 56 -0.25 15.69 9.19
N THR A 57 -1.37 15.14 9.67
CA THR A 57 -2.21 15.81 10.66
C THR A 57 -1.54 15.88 12.04
N GLU A 58 -2.04 16.78 12.90
CA GLU A 58 -1.61 16.91 14.31
C GLU A 58 -2.26 15.86 15.25
N GLU A 59 -3.04 14.93 14.70
CA GLU A 59 -3.70 13.88 15.48
C GLU A 59 -2.69 12.88 16.07
N PRO A 60 -3.04 12.19 17.17
CA PRO A 60 -2.23 11.10 17.71
C PRO A 60 -1.88 10.08 16.63
N LEU A 61 -0.66 9.51 16.70
CA LEU A 61 -0.16 8.55 15.70
C LEU A 61 -1.14 7.38 15.50
N ALA A 62 -1.73 6.87 16.58
CA ALA A 62 -2.69 5.77 16.50
C ALA A 62 -3.91 6.15 15.65
N THR A 63 -4.46 7.36 15.85
CA THR A 63 -5.58 7.89 15.05
C THR A 63 -5.20 8.03 13.58
N ARG A 64 -4.00 8.53 13.28
CA ARG A 64 -3.48 8.62 11.91
C ARG A 64 -3.35 7.25 11.23
N LEU A 65 -2.83 6.24 11.94
CA LEU A 65 -2.72 4.87 11.44
C LEU A 65 -4.09 4.23 11.19
N THR A 66 -5.05 4.43 12.09
CA THR A 66 -6.42 3.92 11.91
C THR A 66 -7.10 4.56 10.70
N ALA A 67 -6.92 5.87 10.50
CA ALA A 67 -7.41 6.57 9.32
C ALA A 67 -6.74 6.03 8.04
N ALA A 68 -5.42 5.86 8.06
CA ALA A 68 -4.63 5.33 6.94
C ALA A 68 -5.06 3.91 6.53
N LEU A 69 -5.27 3.00 7.49
CA LEU A 69 -5.73 1.63 7.22
C LEU A 69 -7.15 1.59 6.65
N THR A 70 -8.05 2.41 7.19
CA THR A 70 -9.42 2.53 6.65
C THR A 70 -9.39 3.06 5.21
N PHE A 71 -8.66 4.16 4.99
CA PHE A 71 -8.48 4.76 3.67
C PHE A 71 -7.88 3.76 2.66
N THR A 72 -6.95 2.91 3.10
CA THR A 72 -6.31 1.92 2.22
C THR A 72 -7.33 0.94 1.64
N ALA A 73 -8.26 0.44 2.46
CA ALA A 73 -9.32 -0.45 2.02
C ALA A 73 -10.25 0.26 1.01
N ASP A 74 -10.67 1.50 1.31
CA ASP A 74 -11.55 2.29 0.45
C ASP A 74 -10.89 2.65 -0.88
N TYR A 75 -9.65 3.16 -0.83
CA TYR A 75 -8.88 3.53 -2.01
C TYR A 75 -8.69 2.33 -2.93
N ALA A 76 -8.31 1.17 -2.40
CA ALA A 76 -8.12 -0.02 -3.19
C ALA A 76 -9.43 -0.51 -3.84
N ARG A 77 -10.55 -0.43 -3.12
CA ARG A 77 -11.89 -0.82 -3.62
C ARG A 77 -12.34 0.05 -4.79
N ASP A 78 -12.14 1.36 -4.70
CA ASP A 78 -12.62 2.33 -5.69
C ASP A 78 -11.63 2.54 -6.86
N ASN A 79 -10.42 2.02 -6.73
CA ASN A 79 -9.37 2.18 -7.74
C ASN A 79 -9.57 1.24 -8.93
N THR A 80 -10.18 1.78 -9.98
CA THR A 80 -10.45 1.05 -11.23
C THR A 80 -9.19 0.47 -11.90
N VAL A 81 -8.02 1.10 -11.77
CA VAL A 81 -6.75 0.60 -12.33
C VAL A 81 -6.28 -0.63 -11.55
N PHE A 82 -6.21 -0.51 -10.23
CA PHE A 82 -5.84 -1.61 -9.34
C PHE A 82 -6.80 -2.80 -9.48
N GLN A 83 -8.11 -2.55 -9.41
CA GLN A 83 -9.13 -3.59 -9.61
C GLN A 83 -9.05 -4.22 -11.00
N GLY A 84 -8.78 -3.42 -12.03
CA GLY A 84 -8.65 -3.92 -13.39
C GLY A 84 -7.41 -4.77 -13.62
N LEU A 85 -6.28 -4.46 -12.97
CA LEU A 85 -5.07 -5.29 -12.96
C LEU A 85 -5.34 -6.65 -12.31
N LEU A 86 -5.95 -6.65 -11.12
CA LEU A 86 -6.28 -7.88 -10.38
C LEU A 86 -7.24 -8.79 -11.18
N GLN A 87 -8.20 -8.22 -11.89
CA GLN A 87 -9.20 -9.00 -12.64
C GLN A 87 -8.68 -9.51 -13.99
N ARG A 88 -7.86 -8.72 -14.70
CA ARG A 88 -7.47 -9.02 -16.09
C ARG A 88 -6.10 -9.68 -16.20
N GLU A 89 -5.17 -9.33 -15.34
CA GLU A 89 -3.80 -9.86 -15.34
C GLU A 89 -3.39 -10.36 -13.94
N PRO A 90 -4.17 -11.26 -13.30
CA PRO A 90 -3.86 -11.73 -11.94
C PRO A 90 -2.50 -12.43 -11.86
N GLY A 91 -2.07 -13.12 -12.93
CA GLY A 91 -0.79 -13.83 -12.98
C GLY A 91 0.42 -12.91 -12.91
N ALA A 92 0.35 -11.74 -13.55
CA ALA A 92 1.41 -10.73 -13.49
C ALA A 92 1.28 -9.84 -12.24
N THR A 93 0.05 -9.60 -11.77
CA THR A 93 -0.24 -8.63 -10.71
C THR A 93 -0.06 -9.21 -9.30
N LEU A 94 -0.66 -10.38 -9.01
CA LEU A 94 -0.69 -10.93 -7.66
C LEU A 94 0.70 -11.24 -7.09
N PRO A 95 1.67 -11.79 -7.84
CA PRO A 95 3.01 -12.01 -7.31
C PRO A 95 3.66 -10.72 -6.82
N LEU A 96 3.50 -9.61 -7.55
CA LEU A 96 4.06 -8.31 -7.20
C LEU A 96 3.43 -7.68 -5.94
N LEU A 97 2.26 -8.18 -5.52
CA LEU A 97 1.52 -7.73 -4.34
C LEU A 97 1.52 -8.76 -3.20
N THR A 98 2.05 -9.97 -3.42
CA THR A 98 2.06 -11.05 -2.44
C THR A 98 3.46 -11.65 -2.28
N THR A 99 3.84 -12.64 -3.09
CA THR A 99 5.06 -13.43 -2.95
C THR A 99 6.34 -12.65 -3.26
N HIS A 100 6.25 -11.63 -4.12
CA HIS A 100 7.35 -10.76 -4.54
C HIS A 100 7.09 -9.29 -4.14
N ALA A 101 6.29 -9.07 -3.09
CA ALA A 101 5.90 -7.73 -2.65
C ALA A 101 7.03 -6.94 -1.96
N GLU A 102 8.21 -7.53 -1.74
CA GLU A 102 9.30 -6.89 -1.01
C GLU A 102 9.64 -5.47 -1.51
N PRO A 103 9.77 -5.19 -2.83
CA PRO A 103 10.04 -3.84 -3.31
C PRO A 103 8.94 -2.85 -2.93
N LEU A 104 7.68 -3.26 -3.02
CA LEU A 104 6.53 -2.44 -2.65
C LEU A 104 6.48 -2.19 -1.14
N ILE A 105 6.73 -3.22 -0.33
CA ILE A 105 6.78 -3.13 1.14
C ILE A 105 7.88 -2.17 1.57
N ARG A 106 9.11 -2.33 1.07
CA ARG A 106 10.24 -1.43 1.38
C ARG A 106 9.93 0.01 1.00
N ARG A 107 9.30 0.21 -0.17
CA ARG A 107 8.86 1.53 -0.62
C ARG A 107 7.85 2.13 0.34
N ALA A 108 6.81 1.40 0.73
CA ALA A 108 5.81 1.87 1.68
C ALA A 108 6.42 2.17 3.06
N MET A 109 7.31 1.31 3.56
CA MET A 109 8.04 1.55 4.81
C MET A 109 8.85 2.85 4.75
N SER A 110 9.56 3.12 3.65
CA SER A 110 10.30 4.39 3.48
C SER A 110 9.42 5.64 3.55
N ARG A 111 8.11 5.51 3.26
CA ARG A 111 7.13 6.61 3.37
C ARG A 111 6.54 6.72 4.77
N LEU A 112 6.42 5.62 5.50
CA LEU A 112 5.84 5.58 6.84
C LEU A 112 6.86 5.92 7.94
N LEU A 113 8.09 5.42 7.83
CA LEU A 113 9.15 5.56 8.84
C LEU A 113 9.39 7.00 9.31
N PRO A 114 9.41 8.03 8.43
CA PRO A 114 9.59 9.41 8.88
C PRO A 114 8.56 9.85 9.94
N PHE A 115 7.32 9.36 9.85
CA PHE A 115 6.26 9.67 10.82
C PHE A 115 6.43 8.93 12.16
N LEU A 116 7.25 7.90 12.22
CA LEU A 116 7.50 7.09 13.42
C LEU A 116 8.76 7.55 14.16
N VAL A 117 9.81 7.88 13.41
CA VAL A 117 11.13 8.27 13.95
C VAL A 117 11.05 9.60 14.68
N ASP A 118 10.30 10.59 14.16
CA ASP A 118 10.11 11.90 14.80
C ASP A 118 9.44 11.79 16.17
N LEU A 119 8.71 10.70 16.44
CA LEU A 119 8.05 10.45 17.71
C LEU A 119 8.94 9.68 18.70
N HIS A 120 9.87 8.85 18.23
CA HIS A 120 10.61 7.90 19.08
C HIS A 120 12.03 7.57 18.56
N ALA A 121 12.93 8.56 18.59
CA ALA A 121 14.32 8.41 18.14
C ALA A 121 15.12 7.29 18.83
N THR A 122 14.73 6.86 20.04
CA THR A 122 15.39 5.81 20.81
C THR A 122 14.87 4.39 20.50
N ALA A 123 13.92 4.24 19.58
CA ALA A 123 13.21 2.99 19.30
C ALA A 123 13.26 2.59 17.81
N ALA A 124 14.34 2.91 17.10
CA ALA A 124 14.47 2.71 15.65
C ALA A 124 14.10 1.28 15.19
N ASP A 125 14.69 0.25 15.80
CA ASP A 125 14.40 -1.16 15.45
C ASP A 125 12.91 -1.50 15.61
N ARG A 126 12.24 -0.91 16.62
CA ARG A 126 10.80 -1.12 16.83
C ARG A 126 9.95 -0.33 15.83
N ALA A 127 10.41 0.85 15.42
CA ALA A 127 9.76 1.64 14.38
C ALA A 127 9.79 0.89 13.04
N ASP A 128 10.89 0.23 12.70
CA ASP A 128 11.00 -0.64 11.51
C ASP A 128 10.02 -1.82 11.58
N ILE A 129 10.00 -2.56 12.70
CA ILE A 129 9.08 -3.69 12.88
C ILE A 129 7.62 -3.24 12.80
N MET A 130 7.28 -2.12 13.45
CA MET A 130 5.92 -1.57 13.43
C MET A 130 5.54 -1.10 12.03
N ALA A 131 6.44 -0.40 11.33
CA ALA A 131 6.20 0.04 9.96
C ALA A 131 5.94 -1.15 9.04
N GLU A 132 6.75 -2.21 9.15
CA GLU A 132 6.55 -3.43 8.36
C GLU A 132 5.18 -4.05 8.63
N TRP A 133 4.78 -4.18 9.90
CA TRP A 133 3.46 -4.71 10.27
C TRP A 133 2.31 -3.86 9.75
N ALA A 134 2.38 -2.53 9.91
CA ALA A 134 1.36 -1.62 9.42
C ALA A 134 1.22 -1.67 7.88
N VAL A 135 2.35 -1.74 7.17
CA VAL A 135 2.39 -1.87 5.71
C VAL A 135 1.79 -3.21 5.26
N ARG A 136 2.14 -4.32 5.91
CA ARG A 136 1.57 -5.65 5.61
C ARG A 136 0.07 -5.69 5.86
N ALA A 137 -0.40 -5.05 6.93
CA ALA A 137 -1.83 -4.91 7.21
C ALA A 137 -2.54 -4.10 6.11
N GLY A 138 -1.98 -2.95 5.72
CA GLY A 138 -2.52 -2.15 4.61
C GLY A 138 -2.57 -2.90 3.28
N LEU A 139 -1.49 -3.63 2.94
CA LEU A 139 -1.44 -4.45 1.73
C LEU A 139 -2.49 -5.57 1.75
N SER A 140 -2.66 -6.22 2.91
CA SER A 140 -3.72 -7.22 3.12
C SER A 140 -5.11 -6.61 2.92
N LEU A 141 -5.39 -5.45 3.51
CA LEU A 141 -6.67 -4.74 3.38
C LEU A 141 -6.94 -4.28 1.94
N ALA A 142 -5.90 -3.92 1.19
CA ALA A 142 -6.02 -3.55 -0.21
C ALA A 142 -6.41 -4.75 -1.09
N LEU A 143 -5.84 -5.92 -0.83
CA LEU A 143 -6.08 -7.15 -1.59
C LEU A 143 -7.37 -7.88 -1.16
N THR A 144 -7.63 -7.87 0.14
CA THR A 144 -8.76 -8.56 0.78
C THR A 144 -9.53 -7.55 1.60
N PRO A 145 -10.59 -6.95 1.02
CA PRO A 145 -11.40 -5.96 1.72
C PRO A 145 -11.96 -6.51 3.04
N PRO A 146 -12.12 -5.66 4.07
CA PRO A 146 -12.62 -6.10 5.35
C PRO A 146 -14.07 -6.60 5.22
N LEU A 147 -14.37 -7.70 5.90
CA LEU A 147 -15.74 -8.26 5.98
C LEU A 147 -16.69 -7.39 6.82
N HIS A 148 -16.14 -6.51 7.65
CA HIS A 148 -16.87 -5.58 8.49
C HIS A 148 -16.38 -4.16 8.23
N ASP A 149 -17.26 -3.27 7.77
CA ASP A 149 -16.92 -1.89 7.44
C ASP A 149 -17.94 -0.95 8.11
N ASN A 150 -17.78 -0.77 9.42
CA ASN A 150 -18.66 0.03 10.24
C ASN A 150 -17.88 0.74 11.37
N ALA A 151 -18.58 1.57 12.15
CA ALA A 151 -17.98 2.31 13.25
C ALA A 151 -17.29 1.39 14.29
N ALA A 152 -17.79 0.17 14.50
CA ALA A 152 -17.18 -0.78 15.41
C ALA A 152 -15.83 -1.31 14.88
N THR A 153 -15.70 -1.56 13.57
CA THR A 153 -14.41 -1.88 12.95
C THR A 153 -13.37 -0.80 13.23
N ARG A 154 -13.75 0.47 13.03
CA ARG A 154 -12.84 1.60 13.28
C ARG A 154 -12.40 1.67 14.75
N ALA A 155 -13.32 1.45 15.69
CA ALA A 155 -12.99 1.42 17.11
C ALA A 155 -12.00 0.29 17.46
N VAL A 156 -12.16 -0.91 16.88
CA VAL A 156 -11.22 -2.01 17.05
C VAL A 156 -9.86 -1.68 16.47
N LEU A 157 -9.81 -1.12 15.25
CA LEU A 157 -8.56 -0.68 14.62
C LEU A 157 -7.85 0.40 15.44
N GLN A 158 -8.60 1.32 16.07
CA GLN A 158 -8.04 2.31 16.98
C GLN A 158 -7.39 1.65 18.19
N GLY A 159 -8.05 0.70 18.85
CA GLY A 159 -7.48 -0.02 19.99
C GLY A 159 -6.22 -0.82 19.65
N ILE A 160 -6.17 -1.41 18.44
CA ILE A 160 -4.97 -2.09 17.92
C ILE A 160 -3.85 -1.06 17.70
N ALA A 161 -4.13 0.06 17.03
CA ALA A 161 -3.16 1.11 16.77
C ALA A 161 -2.60 1.72 18.06
N ASP A 162 -3.46 1.98 19.06
CA ASP A 162 -3.04 2.46 20.38
C ASP A 162 -2.08 1.47 21.05
N SER A 163 -2.35 0.16 20.94
CA SER A 163 -1.51 -0.88 21.52
C SER A 163 -0.14 -0.96 20.83
N LEU A 164 -0.10 -0.81 19.50
CA LEU A 164 1.14 -0.75 18.74
C LEU A 164 1.99 0.47 19.12
N VAL A 165 1.37 1.64 19.23
CA VAL A 165 2.06 2.88 19.63
C VAL A 165 2.60 2.77 21.06
N LYS A 166 1.83 2.19 22.00
CA LYS A 166 2.33 1.91 23.36
C LYS A 166 3.51 0.93 23.36
N GLY A 167 3.53 -0.05 22.45
CA GLY A 167 4.66 -0.97 22.28
C GLY A 167 5.95 -0.25 21.87
N LEU A 168 5.84 0.86 21.14
CA LEU A 168 6.99 1.70 20.80
C LEU A 168 7.57 2.41 22.04
N THR A 169 6.70 2.87 22.95
CA THR A 169 7.08 3.63 24.16
C THR A 169 7.65 2.76 25.29
N ILE A 170 7.04 1.59 25.60
CA ILE A 170 7.35 0.81 26.81
C ILE A 170 8.82 0.34 26.88
N ALA A 171 9.44 0.05 25.74
CA ALA A 171 10.83 -0.39 25.71
C ALA A 171 11.84 0.75 25.55
N ALA A 172 11.42 2.01 25.49
CA ALA A 172 12.32 3.16 25.59
C ALA A 172 12.76 3.41 27.05
N ASP A 173 11.97 2.95 28.02
CA ASP A 173 12.21 3.12 29.46
C ASP A 173 12.98 1.94 30.11
N GLY A 174 13.52 1.02 29.31
CA GLY A 174 14.48 0.00 29.78
C GLY A 174 13.91 -1.16 30.60
N THR A 175 12.59 -1.31 30.73
CA THR A 175 11.99 -2.46 31.41
C THR A 175 11.16 -3.32 30.44
N GLY A 176 11.82 -4.28 29.79
CA GLY A 176 11.14 -5.42 29.14
C GLY A 176 10.81 -6.52 30.17
N PRO A 177 9.78 -7.35 29.93
CA PRO A 177 9.43 -8.46 30.85
C PRO A 177 10.51 -9.55 30.85
N PRO A 178 10.61 -10.35 31.93
CA PRO A 178 11.63 -11.40 32.10
C PRO A 178 11.49 -12.55 31.10
#